data_AF-A0A563CEM6-F1
#
_entry.id   AF-A0A563CEM6-F1
#
_cell.length_a   1.000
_cell.length_b   1.000
_cell.length_c   1.000
_cell.angle_alpha   90.00
_cell.angle_beta   90.00
_cell.angle_gamma   90.00
#
_symmetry.space_group_name_H-M   'P 1'
#
loop_
_entity.id
_entity.type
_entity.pdbx_description
1 polymer ?
#
loop_
_entity_poly.entity_id
_entity_poly.type
_entity_poly.pdbx_seq_one_letter_code
_entity_poly.pdbx_strand_id
1 'polypeptide(L)'
;MRVVVIYRSESDYARQVADFLRDFSRQTGHVLEEMSPDSAEGNNFCEVYDIVEYPTIIALSDSGQLQNLWRGLPLPTISEVSFYV
;
A
#
# COMPACT_ATOMS: atom_id res chain seq x y z
N MET A 1 -6.63 0.06 -12.82
CA MET A 1 -6.68 0.44 -11.39
C MET A 1 -5.30 0.21 -10.79
N ARG A 2 -4.95 0.91 -9.70
CA ARG A 2 -3.60 0.84 -9.10
C ARG A 2 -3.70 0.78 -7.59
N VAL A 3 -2.93 -0.12 -6.97
CA VAL A 3 -2.79 -0.24 -5.53
C VAL A 3 -1.34 0.00 -5.14
N VAL A 4 -1.11 0.91 -4.21
CA VAL A 4 0.23 1.27 -3.71
C VAL A 4 0.31 0.98 -2.22
N VAL A 5 1.41 0.37 -1.79
CA VAL A 5 1.72 0.07 -0.39
C VAL A 5 2.86 0.98 0.07
N ILE A 6 2.53 1.89 0.97
CA ILE A 6 3.43 2.91 1.50
C ILE A 6 3.95 2.46 2.87
N TYR A 7 5.25 2.19 2.97
CA TYR A 7 5.86 1.70 4.20
C TYR A 7 7.37 1.96 4.23
N ARG A 8 7.97 1.94 5.43
CA ARG A 8 9.42 2.00 5.61
C ARG A 8 9.97 0.59 5.73
N SER A 9 10.97 0.24 4.93
CA SER A 9 11.58 -1.09 4.96
C SER A 9 12.35 -1.36 6.27
N GLU A 10 12.85 -0.32 6.93
CA GLU A 10 13.52 -0.39 8.24
C GLU A 10 12.57 0.00 9.37
N SER A 11 11.50 -0.78 9.58
CA SER A 11 10.50 -0.50 10.61
C SER A 11 9.95 -1.77 11.26
N ASP A 12 9.29 -1.63 12.42
CA ASP A 12 8.70 -2.76 13.16
C ASP A 12 7.59 -3.49 12.38
N TYR A 13 6.90 -2.79 11.47
CA TYR A 13 5.85 -3.34 10.61
C TYR A 13 6.36 -3.90 9.28
N ALA A 14 7.63 -3.67 8.91
CA ALA A 14 8.18 -4.05 7.60
C ALA A 14 8.02 -5.55 7.32
N ARG A 15 8.21 -6.41 8.32
CA ARG A 15 8.01 -7.86 8.17
C ARG A 15 6.55 -8.20 7.84
N GLN A 16 5.59 -7.59 8.52
CA GLN A 16 4.17 -7.84 8.28
C GLN A 16 3.76 -7.40 6.87
N VAL A 17 4.29 -6.26 6.39
CA VAL A 17 4.04 -5.79 5.03
C VAL A 17 4.68 -6.75 4.00
N ALA A 18 5.93 -7.17 4.21
CA ALA A 18 6.60 -8.11 3.30
C ALA A 18 5.89 -9.47 3.21
N ASP A 19 5.42 -10.00 4.35
CA ASP A 19 4.65 -11.24 4.39
C ASP A 19 3.31 -11.07 3.66
N PHE A 20 2.62 -9.95 3.86
CA PHE A 20 1.39 -9.60 3.14
C PHE A 20 1.61 -9.53 1.62
N LEU A 21 2.63 -8.82 1.15
CA LEU A 21 2.96 -8.68 -0.27
C LEU A 21 3.30 -10.04 -0.92
N ARG A 22 4.09 -10.86 -0.22
CA ARG A 22 4.44 -12.20 -0.68
C ARG A 22 3.21 -13.10 -0.78
N ASP A 23 2.35 -13.09 0.22
CA ASP A 23 1.13 -13.89 0.24
C ASP A 23 0.10 -13.40 -0.78
N PHE A 24 -0.02 -12.08 -0.95
CA PHE A 24 -0.84 -11.46 -1.97
C PHE A 24 -0.43 -11.94 -3.37
N SER A 25 0.87 -11.81 -3.71
CA SER A 25 1.39 -12.26 -5.00
C SER A 25 1.21 -13.77 -5.21
N ARG A 26 1.40 -14.59 -4.16
CA ARG A 26 1.18 -16.03 -4.23
C ARG A 26 -0.29 -16.40 -4.50
N GLN A 27 -1.24 -15.67 -3.91
CA GLN A 27 -2.67 -16.00 -4.01
C GLN A 27 -3.34 -15.42 -5.25
N THR A 28 -2.95 -14.20 -5.65
CA THR A 28 -3.63 -13.47 -6.74
C THR A 28 -2.83 -13.51 -8.05
N GLY A 29 -1.52 -13.80 -7.99
CA GLY A 29 -0.63 -13.68 -9.15
C GLY A 29 -0.21 -12.24 -9.47
N HIS A 30 -0.70 -11.25 -8.72
CA HIS A 30 -0.41 -9.84 -8.95
C HIS A 30 0.64 -9.31 -7.96
N VAL A 31 1.50 -8.41 -8.44
CA VAL A 31 2.48 -7.71 -7.60
C VAL A 31 1.95 -6.30 -7.34
N LEU A 32 1.84 -5.93 -6.07
CA LEU A 32 1.44 -4.57 -5.67
C LEU A 32 2.62 -3.63 -5.80
N GLU A 33 2.33 -2.36 -6.05
CA GLU A 33 3.36 -1.35 -6.06
C GLU A 33 3.79 -0.99 -4.64
N GLU A 34 5.09 -0.82 -4.42
CA GLU A 34 5.67 -0.43 -3.14
C GLU A 34 6.28 0.97 -3.23
N MET A 35 6.09 1.77 -2.20
CA MET A 35 6.61 3.13 -2.15
C MET A 35 7.17 3.47 -0.76
N SER A 36 8.39 4.00 -0.71
CA SER A 36 8.97 4.50 0.53
C SER A 36 8.52 5.94 0.78
N PRO A 37 7.93 6.27 1.96
CA PRO A 37 7.52 7.63 2.29
C PRO A 37 8.70 8.59 2.46
N ASP A 38 9.92 8.07 2.61
CA ASP A 38 11.13 8.88 2.81
C ASP A 38 11.82 9.23 1.48
N SER A 39 11.32 8.70 0.36
CA SER A 39 11.75 9.11 -0.99
C SER A 39 11.09 10.43 -1.41
N ALA A 40 11.69 11.19 -2.32
CA ALA A 40 11.11 12.45 -2.80
C ALA A 40 9.72 12.26 -3.44
N GLU A 41 9.57 11.22 -4.26
CA GLU A 41 8.27 10.85 -4.86
C GLU A 41 7.26 10.43 -3.79
N GLY A 42 7.66 9.55 -2.87
CA GLY A 42 6.80 9.07 -1.81
C GLY A 42 6.37 10.14 -0.81
N ASN A 43 7.25 11.08 -0.50
CA ASN A 43 6.94 12.22 0.35
C ASN A 43 5.85 13.10 -0.29
N ASN A 44 6.04 13.50 -1.56
CA ASN A 44 5.03 14.25 -2.31
C ASN A 44 3.71 13.45 -2.46
N PHE A 45 3.79 12.14 -2.69
CA PHE A 45 2.61 11.29 -2.77
C PHE A 45 1.84 11.25 -1.43
N CYS A 46 2.55 11.15 -0.30
CA CYS A 46 1.93 11.19 1.02
C CYS A 46 1.27 12.54 1.30
N GLU A 47 1.87 13.66 0.88
CA GLU A 47 1.25 14.99 1.00
C GLU A 47 -0.03 15.10 0.17
N VAL A 48 0.00 14.66 -1.09
CA VAL A 48 -1.16 14.73 -2.01
C VAL A 48 -2.36 13.93 -1.48
N TYR A 49 -2.11 12.76 -0.89
CA TYR A 49 -3.16 11.85 -0.41
C TYR A 49 -3.37 11.89 1.12
N ASP A 50 -2.78 12.85 1.82
CA ASP A 50 -2.88 13.03 3.28
C ASP A 50 -2.56 11.73 4.07
N ILE A 51 -1.42 11.12 3.74
CA ILE A 51 -0.92 9.90 4.38
C ILE A 51 0.05 10.29 5.50
N VAL A 52 -0.42 10.19 6.74
CA VAL A 52 0.35 10.54 7.95
C VAL A 52 0.65 9.34 8.85
N GLU A 53 0.14 8.16 8.49
CA GLU A 53 0.26 6.92 9.24
C GLU A 53 0.84 5.81 8.36
N TYR A 54 1.71 4.97 8.92
CA TYR A 54 2.37 3.88 8.22
C TYR A 54 2.25 2.56 8.99
N PRO A 55 2.08 1.42 8.30
CA PRO A 55 1.97 1.31 6.85
C PRO A 55 0.62 1.84 6.33
N THR A 56 0.53 2.20 5.05
CA THR A 56 -0.73 2.56 4.40
C THR A 56 -0.85 1.84 3.06
N ILE A 57 -2.03 1.28 2.78
CA ILE A 57 -2.38 0.74 1.47
C ILE A 57 -3.44 1.66 0.86
N ILE A 58 -3.20 2.13 -0.37
CA ILE A 58 -4.11 3.03 -1.09
C ILE A 58 -4.51 2.39 -2.41
N ALA A 59 -5.80 2.42 -2.71
CA ALA A 59 -6.36 2.01 -4.00
C ALA A 59 -6.81 3.24 -4.77
N LEU A 60 -6.34 3.37 -6.02
CA LEU A 60 -6.61 4.47 -6.93
C LEU A 60 -7.28 3.97 -8.21
N SER A 61 -8.17 4.78 -8.78
CA SER A 61 -8.62 4.59 -10.16
C SER A 61 -7.49 4.89 -11.14
N ASP A 62 -7.70 4.55 -12.42
CA ASP A 62 -6.78 4.93 -13.50
C ASP A 62 -6.64 6.45 -13.69
N SER A 63 -7.59 7.23 -13.16
CA SER A 63 -7.55 8.69 -13.12
C SER A 63 -6.89 9.27 -11.86
N GLY A 64 -6.35 8.43 -10.97
CA GLY A 64 -5.72 8.86 -9.72
C GLY A 64 -6.70 9.24 -8.61
N GLN A 65 -8.00 8.98 -8.78
CA GLN A 65 -9.00 9.23 -7.74
C GLN A 65 -8.92 8.15 -6.66
N LEU A 66 -9.01 8.59 -5.39
CA LEU A 66 -9.05 7.70 -4.24
C LEU A 66 -10.28 6.79 -4.29
N GLN A 67 -10.05 5.48 -4.28
CA GLN A 67 -11.10 4.45 -4.22
C GLN A 67 -11.20 3.84 -2.83
N ASN A 68 -10.05 3.57 -2.19
CA ASN A 68 -10.00 3.09 -0.82
C ASN A 68 -8.65 3.40 -0.16
N LEU A 69 -8.63 3.41 1.17
CA LEU A 69 -7.46 3.71 1.99
C LEU A 69 -7.50 2.90 3.29
N TRP A 70 -6.47 2.10 3.52
CA TRP A 70 -6.26 1.38 4.78
C TRP A 70 -5.00 1.93 5.44
N ARG A 71 -5.14 2.43 6.67
CA ARG A 71 -4.07 3.08 7.43
C ARG A 71 -3.70 2.23 8.64
N GLY A 72 -2.41 2.16 8.93
CA GLY A 72 -1.85 1.52 10.11
C GLY A 72 -2.00 0.00 10.11
N LEU A 73 -2.07 -0.55 11.31
CA LEU A 73 -2.31 -1.97 11.56
C LEU A 73 -3.66 -2.16 12.27
N PRO A 74 -4.35 -3.29 12.06
CA PRO A 74 -3.95 -4.44 11.23
C PRO A 74 -4.05 -4.15 9.73
N LEU A 75 -3.25 -4.87 8.92
CA LEU A 75 -3.36 -4.83 7.46
C LEU A 75 -4.72 -5.38 7.00
N PRO A 76 -5.28 -4.88 5.87
CA PRO A 76 -6.49 -5.43 5.29
C PRO A 76 -6.29 -6.88 4.85
N THR A 77 -7.39 -7.57 4.56
CA THR A 77 -7.33 -8.90 3.96
C THR A 77 -6.88 -8.84 2.50
N ILE A 78 -6.30 -9.94 2.02
CA ILE A 78 -5.94 -10.09 0.60
C ILE A 78 -7.18 -9.91 -0.29
N SER A 79 -8.34 -10.45 0.12
CA SER A 79 -9.58 -10.35 -0.65
C SER A 79 -10.04 -8.90 -0.79
N GLU A 80 -9.97 -8.10 0.28
CA GLU A 80 -10.30 -6.66 0.22
C GLU A 80 -9.42 -5.91 -0.77
N VAL A 81 -8.11 -6.17 -0.76
CA VAL A 81 -7.17 -5.48 -1.65
C VAL A 81 -7.28 -6.00 -3.10
N SER A 82 -7.50 -7.29 -3.29
CA SER A 82 -7.59 -7.93 -4.62
C SER A 82 -8.75 -7.44 -5.47
N PHE A 83 -9.78 -6.85 -4.85
CA PHE A 83 -10.88 -6.22 -5.58
C PHE A 83 -10.42 -5.05 -6.46
N TYR A 84 -9.27 -4.45 -6.15
CA TYR A 84 -8.78 -3.23 -6.79
C TYR A 84 -7.61 -3.44 -7.78
N VAL A 85 -7.26 -4.70 -8.08
CA VAL A 85 -6.13 -5.07 -8.94
C VAL A 85 -6.60 -5.64 -10.27
#